data_AF-M2ZI95-F1
#
_entry.id   AF-M2ZI95-F1
#
_cell.length_a   1.000
_cell.length_b   1.000
_cell.length_c   1.000
_cell.angle_alpha   90.00
_cell.angle_beta   90.00
_cell.angle_gamma   90.00
#
_symmetry.space_group_name_H-M   'P 1'
#
loop_
_entity.id
_entity.type
_entity.pdbx_description
1 polymer ?
#
loop_
_entity_poly.entity_id
_entity_poly.type
_entity_poly.pdbx_seq_one_letter_code
_entity_poly.pdbx_strand_id
1 'polypeptide(L)'
;MTRHLLRVVLAEFGVEEGTAVALGRLLRDDGVEVVYAGRLDTSEQLVRTVEQEDPDILGVVRDVSEPQGLAETLPGVLLFAVGNGPSEFENAFESLEEAANWVSGVRSHTVETPSDRVR
;
A
#
# COMPACT_ATOMS: atom_id res chain seq x y z
N MET A 1 -17.41 -18.71 3.83
CA MET A 1 -16.31 -17.77 4.11
C MET A 1 -16.17 -16.89 2.88
N THR A 2 -16.60 -15.63 2.97
CA THR A 2 -16.30 -14.63 1.94
C THR A 2 -14.80 -14.42 1.96
N ARG A 3 -14.09 -14.72 0.86
CA ARG A 3 -12.69 -14.31 0.72
C ARG A 3 -12.68 -12.78 0.69
N HIS A 4 -12.17 -12.15 1.75
CA HIS A 4 -11.85 -10.73 1.70
C HIS A 4 -10.70 -10.58 0.69
N LEU A 5 -10.92 -9.82 -0.38
CA LEU A 5 -9.84 -9.47 -1.29
C LEU A 5 -8.97 -8.45 -0.57
N LEU A 6 -7.66 -8.61 -0.65
CA LEU A 6 -6.72 -7.62 -0.12
C LEU A 6 -6.99 -6.29 -0.85
N ARG A 7 -7.33 -5.24 -0.09
CA ARG A 7 -7.64 -3.90 -0.63
C ARG A 7 -6.49 -2.94 -0.38
N VAL A 8 -6.02 -2.33 -1.47
CA VAL A 8 -4.90 -1.40 -1.48
C VAL A 8 -5.38 -0.04 -1.97
N VAL A 9 -5.19 0.99 -1.16
CA VAL A 9 -5.30 2.38 -1.61
C VAL A 9 -3.93 2.83 -2.11
N LEU A 10 -3.88 3.38 -3.32
CA LEU A 10 -2.69 3.99 -3.89
C LEU A 10 -2.85 5.51 -3.94
N ALA A 11 -1.96 6.20 -3.26
CA ALA A 11 -1.87 7.65 -3.24
C ALA A 11 -0.56 8.12 -3.89
N GLU A 12 -0.61 9.31 -4.48
CA GLU A 12 0.53 9.97 -5.11
C GLU A 12 0.90 11.18 -4.25
N PHE A 13 2.16 11.29 -3.85
CA PHE A 13 2.63 12.36 -2.97
C PHE A 13 3.83 13.08 -3.59
N GLY A 14 3.62 14.33 -4.01
CA GLY A 14 4.67 15.12 -4.66
C GLY A 14 5.12 14.62 -6.04
N VAL A 15 4.35 13.75 -6.69
CA VAL A 15 4.62 13.22 -8.04
C VAL A 15 3.54 13.64 -9.04
N GLU A 16 3.77 13.36 -10.33
CA GLU A 16 2.77 13.59 -11.38
C GLU A 16 1.56 12.67 -11.23
N GLU A 17 0.37 13.20 -11.55
CA GLU A 17 -0.86 12.43 -11.49
C GLU A 17 -0.81 11.25 -12.47
N GLY A 18 -1.19 10.06 -11.99
CA GLY A 18 -1.20 8.83 -12.78
C GLY A 18 0.08 8.01 -12.69
N THR A 19 1.09 8.45 -11.94
CA THR A 19 2.32 7.67 -11.66
C THR A 19 1.98 6.32 -11.00
N ALA A 20 0.98 6.28 -10.12
CA ALA A 20 0.55 5.06 -9.43
C ALA A 20 -0.24 4.08 -10.32
N VAL A 21 -0.67 4.49 -11.53
CA VAL A 21 -1.49 3.66 -12.42
C VAL A 21 -0.75 2.39 -12.82
N ALA A 22 0.54 2.47 -13.11
CA ALA A 22 1.35 1.32 -13.49
C ALA A 22 1.42 0.28 -12.35
N LEU A 23 1.68 0.72 -11.12
CA LEU A 23 1.67 -0.16 -9.94
C LEU A 23 0.28 -0.77 -9.72
N GLY A 24 -0.78 0.02 -9.77
CA GLY A 24 -2.13 -0.48 -9.57
C GLY A 24 -2.56 -1.50 -10.62
N ARG A 25 -2.03 -1.43 -11.85
CA ARG A 25 -2.24 -2.48 -12.87
C ARG A 25 -1.57 -3.79 -12.46
N LEU A 26 -0.30 -3.75 -12.04
CA LEU A 26 0.43 -4.93 -11.57
C LEU A 26 -0.30 -5.61 -10.40
N LEU A 27 -0.78 -4.83 -9.44
CA LEU A 27 -1.54 -5.36 -8.29
C LEU A 27 -2.88 -5.98 -8.72
N ARG A 28 -3.60 -5.34 -9.65
CA ARG A 28 -4.87 -5.88 -10.17
C ARG A 28 -4.68 -7.16 -10.96
N ASP A 29 -3.58 -7.29 -11.71
CA ASP A 29 -3.22 -8.55 -12.39
C ASP A 29 -2.98 -9.69 -11.38
N ASP A 30 -2.52 -9.40 -10.16
CA ASP A 30 -2.41 -10.38 -9.06
C ASP A 30 -3.77 -10.69 -8.38
N GLY A 31 -4.82 -9.91 -8.68
CA GLY A 31 -6.15 -10.06 -8.09
C GLY A 31 -6.31 -9.32 -6.75
N VAL A 32 -5.55 -8.24 -6.56
CA VAL A 32 -5.70 -7.28 -5.47
C VAL A 32 -6.76 -6.23 -5.84
N GLU A 33 -7.60 -5.84 -4.88
CA GLU A 33 -8.51 -4.73 -5.07
C GLU A 33 -7.75 -3.41 -4.91
N VAL A 34 -7.75 -2.57 -5.95
CA VAL A 34 -6.99 -1.30 -5.95
C VAL A 34 -7.95 -0.12 -6.03
N VAL A 35 -7.79 0.80 -5.09
CA VAL A 35 -8.43 2.12 -5.07
C VAL A 35 -7.36 3.18 -5.38
N TYR A 36 -7.61 4.03 -6.36
CA TYR A 36 -6.72 5.15 -6.66
C TYR A 36 -7.21 6.40 -5.93
N ALA A 37 -6.46 6.86 -4.94
CA ALA A 37 -6.72 8.13 -4.26
C ALA A 37 -6.29 9.34 -5.12
N GLY A 38 -5.37 9.11 -6.06
CA GLY A 38 -4.74 10.15 -6.87
C GLY A 38 -3.73 10.96 -6.06
N ARG A 39 -3.47 12.19 -6.51
CA ARG A 39 -2.50 13.08 -5.88
C ARG A 39 -3.05 13.70 -4.61
N LEU A 40 -2.31 13.53 -3.51
CA LEU A 40 -2.54 14.12 -2.21
C LEU A 40 -1.30 14.90 -1.77
N ASP A 41 -1.49 16.06 -1.14
CA ASP A 41 -0.37 16.95 -0.77
C ASP A 41 -0.12 16.99 0.74
N THR A 42 -0.98 16.35 1.56
CA THR A 42 -0.86 16.36 3.04
C THR A 42 -1.15 15.00 3.67
N SER A 43 -0.48 14.70 4.80
CA SER A 43 -0.71 13.47 5.58
C SER A 43 -2.15 13.36 6.10
N GLU A 44 -2.78 14.48 6.46
CA GLU A 44 -4.20 14.51 6.88
C GLU A 44 -5.15 14.02 5.77
N GLN A 45 -4.86 14.33 4.50
CA GLN A 45 -5.64 13.80 3.38
C GLN A 45 -5.47 12.30 3.22
N LEU A 46 -4.24 11.78 3.39
CA LEU A 46 -3.97 10.34 3.37
C LEU A 46 -4.75 9.63 4.48
N VAL A 47 -4.69 10.14 5.71
CA VAL A 47 -5.44 9.58 6.85
C VAL A 47 -6.93 9.55 6.56
N ARG A 48 -7.53 10.67 6.15
CA ARG A 48 -8.96 10.72 5.81
C ARG A 48 -9.35 9.77 4.70
N THR A 49 -8.46 9.56 3.72
CA THR A 49 -8.72 8.63 2.62
C THR A 49 -8.72 7.20 3.14
N VAL A 50 -7.74 6.85 3.98
CA VAL A 50 -7.69 5.52 4.63
C VAL A 50 -8.93 5.29 5.49
N GLU A 51 -9.37 6.26 6.29
CA GLU A 51 -10.58 6.11 7.12
C GLU A 51 -11.86 5.93 6.29
N GLN A 52 -11.96 6.56 5.12
CA GLN A 52 -13.12 6.45 4.24
C GLN A 52 -13.12 5.15 3.44
N GLU A 53 -11.95 4.78 2.93
CA GLU A 53 -11.80 3.62 2.05
C GLU A 53 -11.59 2.32 2.83
N ASP A 54 -11.17 2.35 4.09
CA ASP A 54 -10.90 1.17 4.93
C ASP A 54 -10.01 0.13 4.21
N PRO A 55 -8.81 0.49 3.73
CA PRO A 55 -7.92 -0.46 3.06
C PRO A 55 -7.14 -1.32 4.05
N ASP A 56 -6.73 -2.52 3.59
CA ASP A 56 -5.73 -3.33 4.29
C ASP A 56 -4.32 -2.71 4.19
N ILE A 57 -4.04 -2.04 3.06
CA ILE A 57 -2.73 -1.47 2.75
C ILE A 57 -2.88 -0.06 2.14
N LEU A 58 -2.06 0.88 2.59
CA LEU A 58 -1.85 2.17 1.94
C LEU A 58 -0.46 2.19 1.26
N GLY A 59 -0.46 2.34 -0.06
CA GLY A 59 0.73 2.58 -0.86
C GLY A 59 0.88 4.05 -1.23
N VAL A 60 2.06 4.62 -0.98
CA VAL A 60 2.39 6.00 -1.33
C VAL A 60 3.47 6.01 -2.41
N VAL A 61 3.10 6.43 -3.62
CA VAL A 61 4.06 6.69 -4.70
C VAL A 61 4.55 8.11 -4.57
N ARG A 62 5.85 8.28 -4.37
CA ARG A 62 6.47 9.57 -4.08
C ARG A 62 7.78 9.76 -4.82
N ASP A 63 8.21 11.01 -4.89
CA ASP A 63 9.57 11.36 -5.26
C ASP A 63 10.38 11.52 -3.95
N VAL A 64 11.03 12.66 -3.72
CA VAL A 64 11.81 12.93 -2.49
C VAL A 64 10.92 13.26 -1.28
N SER A 65 9.71 13.77 -1.49
CA SER A 65 8.82 14.21 -0.41
C SER A 65 8.04 13.07 0.19
N GLU A 66 7.99 12.98 1.51
CA GLU A 66 7.27 11.92 2.23
C GLU A 66 6.24 12.50 3.21
N PRO A 67 5.06 11.89 3.35
CA PRO A 67 4.11 12.25 4.40
C PRO A 67 4.55 11.73 5.79
N GLN A 68 4.69 12.64 6.75
CA GLN A 68 5.12 12.32 8.12
C GLN A 68 3.97 11.81 9.01
N GLY A 69 4.30 10.99 10.00
CA GLY A 69 3.40 10.60 11.10
C GLY A 69 2.27 9.62 10.73
N LEU A 70 2.28 9.07 9.52
CA LEU A 70 1.26 8.11 9.06
C LEU A 70 1.29 6.81 9.85
N ALA A 71 2.48 6.24 10.10
CA ALA A 71 2.60 4.97 10.83
C ALA A 71 2.05 5.07 12.26
N GLU A 72 2.22 6.22 12.91
CA GLU A 72 1.67 6.48 14.24
C GLU A 72 0.15 6.68 14.21
N THR A 73 -0.37 7.27 13.13
CA THR A 73 -1.80 7.61 13.00
C THR A 73 -2.63 6.41 12.53
N LEU A 74 -2.04 5.51 11.75
CA LEU A 74 -2.71 4.38 11.10
C LEU A 74 -2.09 3.03 11.50
N PRO A 75 -2.04 2.66 12.80
CA PRO A 75 -1.36 1.45 13.26
C PRO A 75 -2.00 0.13 12.79
N GLY A 76 -3.24 0.18 12.27
CA GLY A 76 -3.97 -0.98 11.76
C GLY A 76 -3.82 -1.22 10.26
N VAL A 77 -3.14 -0.33 9.53
CA VAL A 77 -3.02 -0.39 8.07
C VAL A 77 -1.55 -0.59 7.71
N LEU A 78 -1.28 -1.56 6.84
CA LEU A 78 0.07 -1.76 6.35
C LEU A 78 0.46 -0.63 5.41
N LEU A 79 1.62 -0.03 5.65
CA LEU A 79 2.09 1.10 4.88
C LEU A 79 3.29 0.71 4.04
N PHE A 80 3.31 1.15 2.78
CA PHE A 80 4.52 1.11 1.96
C PHE A 80 4.71 2.38 1.14
N ALA A 81 5.97 2.69 0.83
CA ALA A 81 6.35 3.77 -0.07
C ALA A 81 7.06 3.22 -1.31
N VAL A 82 6.85 3.87 -2.46
CA VAL A 82 7.63 3.63 -3.68
C VAL A 82 8.20 4.95 -4.14
N GLY A 83 9.52 5.02 -4.27
CA GLY A 83 10.20 6.25 -4.62
C GLY A 83 11.66 6.23 -4.15
N ASN A 84 12.39 7.26 -4.54
CA ASN A 84 13.79 7.40 -4.16
C ASN A 84 13.92 8.19 -2.85
N GLY A 85 14.90 7.81 -2.03
CA GLY A 85 15.31 8.58 -0.85
C GLY A 85 14.93 7.93 0.49
N PRO A 86 15.29 8.59 1.61
CA PRO A 86 15.02 8.06 2.95
C PRO A 86 13.52 7.94 3.18
N SER A 87 13.10 6.88 3.85
CA SER A 87 11.70 6.57 4.14
C SER A 87 11.53 6.27 5.63
N GLU A 88 10.50 6.85 6.23
CA GLU A 88 10.00 6.54 7.58
C GLU A 88 9.12 5.28 7.57
N PHE A 89 8.65 4.85 6.40
CA PHE A 89 7.86 3.62 6.24
C PHE A 89 8.75 2.40 6.43
N GLU A 90 8.24 1.40 7.16
CA GLU A 90 8.91 0.10 7.33
C GLU A 90 9.13 -0.61 5.99
N ASN A 91 8.23 -0.41 5.03
CA ASN A 91 8.30 -0.99 3.70
C ASN A 91 8.52 0.13 2.67
N ALA A 92 9.74 0.26 2.16
CA ALA A 92 10.08 1.24 1.15
C ALA A 92 10.80 0.57 -0.02
N PHE A 93 10.37 0.90 -1.24
CA PHE A 93 10.84 0.25 -2.46
C PHE A 93 11.33 1.29 -3.47
N GLU A 94 12.42 1.00 -4.16
CA GLU A 94 12.98 1.86 -5.21
C GLU A 94 12.23 1.66 -6.54
N SER A 95 11.52 0.54 -6.71
CA SER A 95 10.80 0.19 -7.92
C SER A 95 9.36 -0.29 -7.68
N LEU A 96 8.50 -0.10 -8.68
CA LEU A 96 7.11 -0.53 -8.65
C LEU A 96 6.98 -2.07 -8.59
N GLU A 97 7.92 -2.79 -9.22
CA GLU A 97 7.92 -4.24 -9.26
C GLU A 97 8.21 -4.85 -7.88
N GLU A 98 9.17 -4.29 -7.13
CA GLU A 98 9.47 -4.73 -5.76
C GLU A 98 8.26 -4.53 -4.83
N ALA A 99 7.62 -3.37 -4.92
CA ALA A 99 6.41 -3.09 -4.16
C ALA A 99 5.27 -4.06 -4.51
N ALA A 100 5.06 -4.33 -5.80
CA ALA A 100 4.03 -5.28 -6.25
C ALA A 100 4.30 -6.70 -5.74
N ASN A 101 5.55 -7.16 -5.82
CA ASN A 101 5.97 -8.47 -5.30
C ASN A 101 5.75 -8.58 -3.79
N TRP A 102 6.05 -7.53 -3.04
CA TRP A 102 5.81 -7.50 -1.60
C TRP A 102 4.31 -7.60 -1.27
N VAL A 103 3.44 -6.84 -1.95
CA VAL A 103 1.98 -6.93 -1.75
C VAL A 103 1.46 -8.34 -2.07
N SER A 104 1.93 -8.96 -3.16
CA SER A 104 1.59 -10.35 -3.50
C SER A 104 2.05 -11.36 -2.42
N GLY A 105 3.20 -11.10 -1.79
CA GLY A 105 3.70 -11.84 -0.63
C GLY A 105 2.80 -11.73 0.61
N VAL A 106 2.36 -10.51 0.96
CA VAL A 106 1.42 -10.26 2.08
C VAL A 106 0.11 -11.02 1.88
N ARG A 107 -0.43 -10.99 0.64
CA ARG A 107 -1.60 -11.77 0.28
C ARG A 107 -1.38 -13.25 0.53
N SER A 108 -0.24 -13.80 0.11
CA SER A 108 0.08 -15.22 0.23
C SER A 108 0.12 -15.67 1.70
N HIS A 109 0.70 -14.88 2.60
CA HIS A 109 0.72 -15.19 4.04
C HIS A 109 -0.65 -15.15 4.72
N THR A 110 -1.64 -14.49 4.13
CA THR A 110 -3.02 -14.49 4.64
C THR A 110 -3.79 -15.74 4.17
N VAL A 111 -3.27 -16.48 3.18
CA VAL A 111 -3.89 -17.68 2.59
C VAL A 111 -3.16 -18.98 3.04
N GLU A 112 -1.98 -18.88 3.65
CA GLU A 112 -1.26 -20.01 4.23
C GLU A 112 -1.77 -20.38 5.63
N THR A 113 -2.83 -21.20 5.64
CA THR A 113 -3.19 -22.29 6.59
C THR A 113 -2.66 -22.24 8.04
N PRO A 114 -3.52 -22.43 9.08
CA PRO A 114 -3.05 -22.80 10.41
C PRO A 114 -2.27 -24.11 10.32
N SER A 115 -0.97 -24.06 10.63
CA SER A 115 -0.18 -25.26 10.85
C SER A 115 -0.71 -25.98 12.08
N ASP A 116 -1.67 -26.87 11.85
CA ASP A 116 -1.97 -28.01 12.70
C ASP A 116 -0.67 -28.84 12.82
N ARG A 117 0.06 -28.63 13.91
CA ARG A 117 1.16 -29.48 14.30
C ARG A 117 0.74 -30.28 15.53
N VAL A 118 -0.12 -31.27 15.30
CA VAL A 118 -0.15 -32.47 16.12
C VAL A 118 1.18 -33.22 15.92
N ARG A 119 2.00 -33.29 16.97
CA ARG A 119 2.78 -34.49 17.27
C ARG A 119 3.07 -34.60 18.76
#